data_AF-A0A497Y0X8-F1
#
_entry.id   AF-A0A497Y0X8-F1
#
_cell.length_a   1.000
_cell.length_b   1.000
_cell.length_c   1.000
_cell.angle_alpha   90.00
_cell.angle_beta   90.00
_cell.angle_gamma   90.00
#
_symmetry.space_group_name_H-M   'P 1'
#
loop_
_entity.id
_entity.type
_entity.pdbx_description
1 polymer ?
#
loop_
_entity_poly.entity_id
_entity_poly.type
_entity_poly.pdbx_seq_one_letter_code
_entity_poly.pdbx_strand_id
1 'polypeptide(L)'
;MKSTLLKILIPLLITAAFAKEGKAQPAQQNLNISFLLDLSDRIDPKKNPDLYQRDLGYIKSIETAFVNHVKEKKMMLLNDQMQVFFDPIPKIPNINQLSQQLKVSFNPKTSKKDILSVDNTYTQISSKIYQHTIKYGRYIGSDIWKFFKNNVQDYCIKPGHRNILVILTDGYMYHANSIIVDGGKSSYITPEFLRSKKLNAASYQAVMKKNNLGFIAFPYNLKELEIIVLGINPSIKNPYEEDVIKQYWADWFKAMKVKKYELRPTDLAANLAPVIDNFIKGKP
;
A
#
# COMPACT_ATOMS: atom_id res chain seq x y z
N MET A 1 -19.29 -65.71 49.55
CA MET A 1 -20.60 -65.01 49.50
C MET A 1 -20.48 -63.67 50.24
N LYS A 2 -20.82 -62.57 49.55
CA LYS A 2 -21.22 -61.22 50.04
C LYS A 2 -20.21 -60.51 50.95
N SER A 3 -19.37 -59.59 50.48
CA SER A 3 -19.62 -58.19 50.04
C SER A 3 -20.54 -57.38 50.97
N THR A 4 -19.96 -56.41 51.70
CA THR A 4 -20.65 -55.12 51.94
C THR A 4 -19.60 -54.01 51.99
N LEU A 5 -19.57 -53.18 50.93
CA LEU A 5 -18.79 -51.95 50.83
C LEU A 5 -19.40 -50.86 51.72
N LEU A 6 -18.55 -50.20 52.50
CA LEU A 6 -18.85 -48.95 53.18
C LEU A 6 -18.74 -47.80 52.15
N LYS A 7 -19.85 -47.09 51.90
CA LYS A 7 -19.89 -45.89 51.05
C LYS A 7 -19.55 -44.66 51.91
N ILE A 8 -18.36 -44.09 51.72
CA ILE A 8 -18.04 -42.73 52.17
C ILE A 8 -18.14 -41.82 50.95
N LEU A 9 -19.13 -40.91 50.98
CA LEU A 9 -19.34 -39.89 49.97
C LEU A 9 -18.52 -38.65 50.37
N ILE A 10 -17.44 -38.38 49.64
CA ILE A 10 -16.69 -37.12 49.75
C ILE A 10 -17.25 -36.18 48.67
N PRO A 11 -17.80 -35.01 49.02
CA PRO A 11 -18.13 -34.01 48.01
C PRO A 11 -16.83 -33.34 47.55
N LEU A 12 -16.44 -33.63 46.31
CA LEU A 12 -15.34 -32.92 45.64
C LEU A 12 -15.84 -31.53 45.26
N LEU A 13 -15.50 -30.52 46.06
CA LEU A 13 -15.68 -29.11 45.71
C LEU A 13 -14.68 -28.75 44.60
N ILE A 14 -15.11 -28.87 43.34
CA ILE A 14 -14.39 -28.33 42.19
C ILE A 14 -14.67 -26.83 42.15
N THR A 15 -13.77 -26.02 42.71
CA THR A 15 -13.75 -24.58 42.42
C THR A 15 -13.25 -24.40 41.00
N ALA A 16 -14.18 -24.17 40.06
CA ALA A 16 -13.86 -23.70 38.73
C ALA A 16 -13.29 -22.28 38.82
N ALA A 17 -11.97 -22.17 38.96
CA ALA A 17 -11.27 -20.93 38.67
C ALA A 17 -11.39 -20.70 37.16
N PHE A 18 -12.36 -19.88 36.75
CA PHE A 18 -12.37 -19.29 35.42
C PHE A 18 -11.15 -18.39 35.29
N ALA A 19 -10.04 -18.96 34.82
CA ALA A 19 -8.96 -18.19 34.24
C ALA A 19 -9.55 -17.46 33.04
N LYS A 20 -9.79 -16.16 33.22
CA LYS A 20 -10.11 -15.24 32.14
C LYS A 20 -8.92 -15.32 31.18
N GLU A 21 -9.07 -16.04 30.07
CA GLU A 21 -8.12 -15.97 28.96
C GLU A 21 -8.05 -14.50 28.54
N GLY A 22 -7.03 -13.80 29.05
CA GLY A 22 -6.65 -12.53 28.48
C GLY A 22 -6.34 -12.83 27.03
N LYS A 23 -7.10 -12.23 26.10
CA LYS A 23 -6.78 -12.27 24.68
C LYS A 23 -5.30 -11.90 24.56
N ALA A 24 -4.45 -12.89 24.29
CA ALA A 24 -3.06 -12.64 24.01
C ALA A 24 -3.04 -11.61 22.89
N GLN A 25 -2.42 -10.46 23.16
CA GLN A 25 -2.19 -9.46 22.12
C GLN A 25 -1.53 -10.20 20.96
N PRO A 26 -2.12 -10.22 19.75
CA PRO A 26 -1.59 -11.01 18.66
C PRO A 26 -0.12 -10.63 18.50
N ALA A 27 0.77 -11.64 18.49
CA ALA A 27 2.19 -11.41 18.31
C ALA A 27 2.37 -10.45 17.14
N GLN A 28 3.05 -9.32 17.38
CA GLN A 28 3.15 -8.22 16.44
C GLN A 28 3.78 -8.74 15.13
N GLN A 29 2.93 -8.98 14.13
CA GLN A 29 3.27 -9.66 12.89
C GLN A 29 4.34 -8.89 12.13
N ASN A 30 5.33 -9.59 11.55
CA ASN A 30 6.36 -8.95 10.74
C ASN A 30 5.77 -8.24 9.54
N LEU A 31 6.22 -7.02 9.27
CA LEU A 31 5.78 -6.22 8.13
C LEU A 31 6.68 -6.48 6.91
N ASN A 32 6.03 -6.54 5.75
CA ASN A 32 6.67 -6.42 4.45
C ASN A 32 6.00 -5.24 3.71
N ILE A 33 6.66 -4.09 3.72
CA ILE A 33 6.14 -2.87 3.07
C ILE A 33 6.85 -2.67 1.73
N SER A 34 6.07 -2.60 0.66
CA SER A 34 6.53 -2.27 -0.69
C SER A 34 5.97 -0.93 -1.11
N PHE A 35 6.79 -0.06 -1.68
CA PHE A 35 6.31 1.14 -2.37
C PHE A 35 6.37 0.93 -3.88
N LEU A 36 5.39 1.45 -4.60
CA LEU A 36 5.44 1.70 -6.02
C LEU A 36 5.28 3.20 -6.26
N LEU A 37 6.32 3.84 -6.78
CA LEU A 37 6.35 5.29 -6.98
C LEU A 37 6.05 5.66 -8.42
N ASP A 38 5.05 6.52 -8.61
CA ASP A 38 4.76 7.15 -9.88
C ASP A 38 5.61 8.41 -10.08
N LEU A 39 6.61 8.30 -10.95
CA LEU A 39 7.51 9.38 -11.36
C LEU A 39 7.04 10.03 -12.69
N SER A 40 5.73 10.09 -12.90
CA SER A 40 5.10 10.82 -14.01
C SER A 40 5.22 12.32 -13.81
N ASP A 41 4.66 13.09 -14.74
CA ASP A 41 4.63 14.55 -14.65
C ASP A 41 3.71 15.06 -13.52
N ARG A 42 3.07 14.16 -12.76
CA ARG A 42 2.44 14.49 -11.47
C ARG A 42 3.40 15.14 -10.49
N ILE A 43 4.70 14.81 -10.55
CA ILE A 43 5.72 15.37 -9.66
C ILE A 43 6.38 16.64 -10.22
N ASP A 44 5.99 17.08 -11.43
CA ASP A 44 6.51 18.30 -12.04
C ASP A 44 6.00 19.53 -11.29
N PRO A 45 6.84 20.29 -10.57
CA PRO A 45 6.39 21.46 -9.82
C PRO A 45 5.82 22.58 -10.72
N LYS A 46 6.11 22.58 -12.03
CA LYS A 46 5.51 23.55 -12.97
C LYS A 46 4.04 23.23 -13.24
N LYS A 47 3.68 21.95 -13.30
CA LYS A 47 2.31 21.50 -13.56
C LYS A 47 1.51 21.35 -12.28
N ASN A 48 2.18 20.83 -11.25
CA ASN A 48 1.60 20.37 -10.01
C ASN A 48 2.44 20.88 -8.83
N PRO A 49 2.30 22.16 -8.46
CA PRO A 49 3.00 22.70 -7.31
C PRO A 49 2.73 21.86 -6.06
N ASP A 50 3.78 21.64 -5.27
CA ASP A 50 3.73 20.99 -3.97
C ASP A 50 3.42 19.48 -3.93
N LEU A 51 3.00 18.85 -5.02
CA LEU A 51 2.64 17.42 -5.01
C LEU A 51 3.84 16.52 -4.68
N TYR A 52 5.02 16.83 -5.20
CA TYR A 52 6.20 16.04 -4.90
C TYR A 52 6.61 16.15 -3.42
N GLN A 53 6.42 17.30 -2.78
CA GLN A 53 6.66 17.49 -1.35
C GLN A 53 5.63 16.73 -0.52
N ARG A 54 4.37 16.68 -0.96
CA ARG A 54 3.32 15.86 -0.32
C ARG A 54 3.68 14.39 -0.35
N ASP A 55 4.12 13.87 -1.51
CA ASP A 55 4.61 12.51 -1.64
C ASP A 55 5.76 12.20 -0.68
N LEU A 56 6.77 13.09 -0.59
CA LEU A 56 7.88 12.93 0.36
C LEU A 56 7.40 12.90 1.81
N GLY A 57 6.39 13.71 2.16
CA GLY A 57 5.74 13.68 3.47
C GLY A 57 4.99 12.37 3.74
N TYR A 58 4.34 11.79 2.73
CA TYR A 58 3.67 10.48 2.86
C TYR A 58 4.69 9.36 3.03
N ILE A 59 5.78 9.36 2.25
CA ILE A 59 6.90 8.42 2.40
C ILE A 59 7.45 8.49 3.82
N LYS A 60 7.68 9.72 4.31
CA LYS A 60 8.17 9.94 5.68
C LYS A 60 7.20 9.39 6.73
N SER A 61 5.90 9.60 6.55
CA SER A 61 4.88 9.09 7.48
C SER A 61 4.86 7.56 7.53
N ILE A 62 4.98 6.88 6.38
CA ILE A 62 5.02 5.42 6.31
C ILE A 62 6.31 4.88 6.93
N GLU A 63 7.45 5.50 6.59
CA GLU A 63 8.75 5.16 7.18
C GLU A 63 8.71 5.27 8.70
N THR A 64 8.16 6.37 9.22
CA THR A 64 8.07 6.61 10.66
C THR A 64 7.18 5.56 11.34
N ALA A 65 6.03 5.22 10.73
CA ALA A 65 5.16 4.16 11.24
C ALA A 65 5.85 2.78 11.23
N PHE A 66 6.62 2.46 10.18
CA PHE A 66 7.40 1.24 10.08
C PHE A 66 8.51 1.17 11.14
N VAL A 67 9.30 2.23 11.29
CA VAL A 67 10.38 2.29 12.29
C VAL A 67 9.80 2.20 13.71
N ASN A 68 8.66 2.82 13.98
CA ASN A 68 7.99 2.70 15.27
C ASN A 68 7.51 1.27 15.54
N HIS A 69 6.90 0.61 14.55
CA HIS A 69 6.53 -0.81 14.65
C HIS A 69 7.74 -1.70 14.99
N VAL A 70 8.87 -1.48 14.32
CA VAL A 70 10.11 -2.24 14.55
C VAL A 70 10.66 -1.99 15.97
N LYS A 71 10.64 -0.74 16.45
CA LYS A 71 11.12 -0.36 17.79
C LYS A 71 10.29 -0.95 18.93
N GLU A 72 9.00 -1.18 18.72
CA GLU A 72 8.10 -1.80 19.71
C GLU A 72 8.37 -3.31 19.87
N LYS A 73 9.00 -3.95 18.87
CA LYS A 73 9.28 -5.38 18.88
C LYS A 73 10.55 -5.73 19.63
N LYS A 74 10.55 -6.91 20.25
CA LYS A 74 11.78 -7.50 20.80
C LYS A 74 12.75 -7.81 19.67
N MET A 75 14.02 -7.42 19.83
CA MET A 75 15.07 -7.61 18.80
C MET A 75 15.14 -9.04 18.24
N MET A 76 14.98 -10.06 19.10
CA MET A 76 15.03 -11.48 18.69
C MET A 76 13.86 -11.91 17.78
N LEU A 77 12.81 -11.09 17.67
CA LEU A 77 11.61 -11.36 16.84
C LEU A 77 11.58 -10.55 15.55
N LEU A 78 12.62 -9.75 15.26
CA LEU A 78 12.65 -8.92 14.06
C LEU A 78 12.78 -9.79 12.81
N ASN A 79 11.93 -9.52 11.83
CA ASN A 79 12.02 -10.04 10.46
C ASN A 79 11.24 -9.10 9.52
N ASP A 80 11.38 -7.80 9.73
CA ASP A 80 10.59 -6.77 9.05
C ASP A 80 11.37 -6.22 7.87
N GLN A 81 10.69 -5.84 6.80
CA GLN A 81 11.33 -5.23 5.63
C GLN A 81 10.49 -4.12 5.00
N MET A 82 11.18 -3.17 4.39
CA MET A 82 10.60 -2.06 3.65
C MET A 82 11.45 -1.77 2.40
N GLN A 83 10.81 -1.61 1.25
CA GLN A 83 11.51 -1.41 -0.02
C GLN A 83 10.71 -0.63 -1.04
N VAL A 84 11.42 0.01 -1.98
CA VAL A 84 10.84 0.85 -3.01
C VAL A 84 11.09 0.25 -4.40
N PHE A 85 10.02 0.13 -5.17
CA PHE A 85 10.03 -0.32 -6.56
C PHE A 85 9.72 0.81 -7.52
N PHE A 86 10.28 0.66 -8.72
CA PHE A 86 10.00 1.50 -9.87
C PHE A 86 9.71 0.59 -11.05
N ASP A 87 8.60 0.84 -11.75
CA ASP A 87 8.28 0.15 -12.98
C ASP A 87 7.65 1.15 -13.96
N PRO A 88 8.33 1.56 -15.04
CA PRO A 88 9.66 1.10 -15.45
C PRO A 88 10.80 1.69 -14.59
N ILE A 89 12.02 1.17 -14.78
CA ILE A 89 13.21 1.69 -14.08
C ILE A 89 13.50 3.14 -14.56
N PRO A 90 13.60 4.14 -13.66
CA PRO A 90 13.84 5.51 -14.04
C PRO A 90 15.27 5.70 -14.53
N LYS A 91 15.43 6.57 -15.53
CA LYS A 91 16.72 6.90 -16.15
C LYS A 91 17.53 7.90 -15.31
N ILE A 92 17.78 7.51 -14.06
CA ILE A 92 18.53 8.26 -13.05
C ILE A 92 19.91 7.60 -12.89
N PRO A 93 21.03 8.35 -12.91
CA PRO A 93 22.35 7.83 -12.60
C PRO A 93 22.35 7.12 -11.25
N ASN A 94 22.99 5.95 -11.19
CA ASN A 94 23.11 5.15 -9.98
C ASN A 94 21.76 4.69 -9.39
N ILE A 95 20.68 4.62 -10.18
CA ILE A 95 19.37 4.18 -9.69
C ILE A 95 19.42 2.83 -8.97
N ASN A 96 20.25 1.89 -9.45
CA ASN A 96 20.44 0.60 -8.77
C ASN A 96 20.98 0.79 -7.34
N GLN A 97 21.98 1.66 -7.14
CA GLN A 97 22.53 1.93 -5.81
C GLN A 97 21.50 2.65 -4.92
N LEU A 98 20.75 3.60 -5.46
CA LEU A 98 19.70 4.32 -4.72
C LEU A 98 18.56 3.37 -4.30
N SER A 99 18.12 2.50 -5.22
CA SER A 99 17.10 1.48 -4.95
C SER A 99 17.56 0.48 -3.88
N GLN A 100 18.84 0.07 -3.90
CA GLN A 100 19.39 -0.81 -2.86
C GLN A 100 19.45 -0.14 -1.49
N GLN A 101 19.75 1.17 -1.42
CA GLN A 101 19.70 1.91 -0.15
C GLN A 101 18.28 2.04 0.40
N LEU A 102 17.27 2.07 -0.47
CA LEU A 102 15.86 2.03 -0.08
C LEU A 102 15.38 0.61 0.26
N LYS A 103 16.21 -0.43 0.11
CA LYS A 103 15.85 -1.79 0.54
C LYS A 103 16.41 -2.04 1.94
N VAL A 104 15.54 -1.98 2.95
CA VAL A 104 15.90 -2.19 4.35
C VAL A 104 15.25 -3.45 4.88
N SER A 105 16.00 -4.23 5.65
CA SER A 105 15.53 -5.44 6.31
C SER A 105 16.11 -5.53 7.71
N PHE A 106 15.29 -5.89 8.68
CA PHE A 106 15.67 -6.03 10.06
C PHE A 106 15.50 -7.46 10.54
N ASN A 107 16.51 -7.95 11.25
CA ASN A 107 16.58 -9.31 11.79
C ASN A 107 17.24 -9.29 13.19
N PRO A 108 17.35 -10.43 13.90
CA PRO A 108 17.91 -10.45 15.25
C PRO A 108 19.36 -9.92 15.39
N LYS A 109 20.11 -9.80 14.29
CA LYS A 109 21.47 -9.27 14.26
C LYS A 109 21.53 -7.77 13.95
N THR A 110 20.42 -7.14 13.60
CA THR A 110 20.33 -5.71 13.32
C THR A 110 20.69 -4.89 14.56
N SER A 111 21.47 -3.82 14.40
CA SER A 111 21.76 -2.91 15.51
C SER A 111 20.69 -1.82 15.65
N LYS A 112 20.53 -1.25 16.85
CA LYS A 112 19.65 -0.08 17.06
C LYS A 112 20.03 1.10 16.16
N LYS A 113 21.33 1.26 15.86
CA LYS A 113 21.83 2.31 14.97
C LYS A 113 21.31 2.13 13.54
N ASP A 114 21.24 0.89 13.06
CA ASP A 114 20.73 0.59 11.71
C ASP A 114 19.22 0.86 11.60
N ILE A 115 18.46 0.64 12.68
CA ILE A 115 17.03 0.97 12.72
C ILE A 115 16.83 2.49 12.65
N LEU A 116 17.67 3.25 13.36
CA LEU A 116 17.58 4.71 13.40
C LEU A 116 18.09 5.39 12.12
N SER A 117 18.98 4.76 11.36
CA SER A 117 19.52 5.34 10.12
C SER A 117 18.51 5.37 8.97
N VAL A 118 17.46 4.53 9.04
CA VAL A 118 16.42 4.44 8.00
C VAL A 118 15.74 5.78 7.76
N ASP A 119 15.49 6.57 8.80
CA ASP A 119 14.92 7.91 8.68
C ASP A 119 15.71 8.78 7.71
N ASN A 120 17.01 8.93 7.99
CA ASN A 120 17.88 9.75 7.17
C ASN A 120 18.03 9.17 5.76
N THR A 121 18.15 7.85 5.63
CA THR A 121 18.27 7.18 4.33
C THR A 121 17.04 7.40 3.47
N TYR A 122 15.84 7.14 3.98
CA TYR A 122 14.60 7.30 3.20
C TYR A 122 14.34 8.76 2.84
N THR A 123 14.51 9.68 3.80
CA THR A 123 14.33 11.11 3.56
C THR A 123 15.26 11.62 2.46
N GLN A 124 16.56 11.30 2.55
CA GLN A 124 17.55 11.78 1.59
C GLN A 124 17.42 11.11 0.22
N ILE A 125 17.28 9.78 0.19
CA ILE A 125 17.31 9.03 -1.07
C ILE A 125 16.01 9.23 -1.87
N SER A 126 14.85 9.21 -1.22
CA SER A 126 13.60 9.53 -1.92
C SER A 126 13.61 10.97 -2.45
N SER A 127 14.05 11.94 -1.65
CA SER A 127 14.20 13.33 -2.11
C SER A 127 15.14 13.43 -3.32
N LYS A 128 16.28 12.75 -3.29
CA LYS A 128 17.25 12.73 -4.41
C LYS A 128 16.66 12.16 -5.69
N ILE A 129 15.87 11.09 -5.60
CA ILE A 129 15.19 10.48 -6.77
C ILE A 129 14.19 11.47 -7.38
N TYR A 130 13.33 12.08 -6.56
CA TYR A 130 12.37 13.08 -7.02
C TYR A 130 13.06 14.30 -7.64
N GLN A 131 14.01 14.89 -6.94
CA GLN A 131 14.77 16.05 -7.40
C GLN A 131 15.50 15.77 -8.71
N HIS A 132 16.06 14.58 -8.87
CA HIS A 132 16.71 14.21 -10.12
C HIS A 132 15.69 14.11 -11.27
N THR A 133 14.57 13.42 -11.07
CA THR A 133 13.52 13.32 -12.10
C THR A 133 13.02 14.71 -12.52
N ILE A 134 12.75 15.59 -11.55
CA ILE A 134 12.31 16.97 -11.78
C ILE A 134 13.37 17.78 -12.52
N LYS A 135 14.62 17.76 -12.07
CA LYS A 135 15.73 18.54 -12.66
C LYS A 135 15.91 18.26 -14.15
N TYR A 136 15.77 17.01 -14.56
CA TYR A 136 15.96 16.60 -15.95
C TYR A 136 14.66 16.47 -16.75
N GLY A 137 13.50 16.69 -16.13
CA GLY A 137 12.18 16.60 -16.78
C GLY A 137 11.89 15.23 -17.40
N ARG A 138 12.48 14.15 -16.87
CA ARG A 138 12.38 12.79 -17.43
C ARG A 138 11.32 11.98 -16.69
N TYR A 139 10.07 12.33 -16.92
CA TYR A 139 8.91 11.71 -16.29
C TYR A 139 8.53 10.40 -16.99
N ILE A 140 9.10 9.30 -16.52
CA ILE A 140 8.81 7.97 -17.09
C ILE A 140 7.49 7.37 -16.59
N GLY A 141 6.92 7.91 -15.50
CA GLY A 141 5.68 7.40 -14.91
C GLY A 141 5.84 6.14 -14.09
N SER A 142 4.71 5.51 -13.77
CA SER A 142 4.62 4.14 -13.29
C SER A 142 3.59 3.34 -14.08
N ASP A 143 4.03 2.23 -14.66
CA ASP A 143 3.17 1.24 -15.32
C ASP A 143 2.54 0.30 -14.28
N ILE A 144 1.68 0.87 -13.43
CA ILE A 144 1.05 0.16 -12.31
C ILE A 144 0.29 -1.08 -12.80
N TRP A 145 -0.41 -0.96 -13.93
CA TRP A 145 -1.16 -2.08 -14.49
C TRP A 145 -0.22 -3.26 -14.84
N LYS A 146 0.89 -2.98 -15.52
CA LYS A 146 1.88 -4.00 -15.89
C LYS A 146 2.65 -4.53 -14.68
N PHE A 147 2.92 -3.69 -13.67
CA PHE A 147 3.51 -4.14 -12.41
C PHE A 147 2.62 -5.18 -11.72
N PHE A 148 1.30 -4.95 -11.69
CA PHE A 148 0.37 -5.95 -11.16
C PHE A 148 0.32 -7.22 -11.99
N LYS A 149 0.47 -7.12 -13.32
CA LYS A 149 0.53 -8.29 -14.21
C LYS A 149 1.76 -9.18 -13.95
N ASN A 150 2.92 -8.57 -13.72
CA ASN A 150 4.19 -9.27 -13.85
C ASN A 150 4.96 -9.42 -12.54
N ASN A 151 4.71 -8.56 -11.54
CA ASN A 151 5.63 -8.39 -10.41
C ASN A 151 4.95 -8.48 -9.05
N VAL A 152 3.70 -8.02 -8.89
CA VAL A 152 3.08 -7.81 -7.57
C VAL A 152 3.10 -9.04 -6.66
N GLN A 153 2.88 -10.24 -7.19
CA GLN A 153 2.88 -11.46 -6.37
C GLN A 153 4.29 -11.77 -5.83
N ASP A 154 5.29 -11.78 -6.71
CA ASP A 154 6.66 -12.13 -6.36
C ASP A 154 7.35 -11.05 -5.51
N TYR A 155 7.00 -9.79 -5.76
CA TYR A 155 7.72 -8.65 -5.22
C TYR A 155 7.11 -8.14 -3.92
N CYS A 156 5.78 -8.24 -3.77
CA CYS A 156 5.06 -7.64 -2.66
C CYS A 156 4.49 -8.65 -1.67
N ILE A 157 4.51 -9.96 -1.96
CA ILE A 157 3.98 -10.98 -1.03
C ILE A 157 5.12 -11.84 -0.49
N LYS A 158 5.38 -11.71 0.82
CA LYS A 158 6.32 -12.53 1.57
C LYS A 158 5.54 -13.43 2.54
N PRO A 159 5.71 -14.77 2.46
CA PRO A 159 5.06 -15.69 3.38
C PRO A 159 5.34 -15.37 4.85
N GLY A 160 4.33 -15.49 5.72
CA GLY A 160 4.45 -15.21 7.16
C GLY A 160 4.56 -13.73 7.53
N HIS A 161 4.39 -12.81 6.57
CA HIS A 161 4.41 -11.36 6.81
C HIS A 161 3.02 -10.77 6.56
N ARG A 162 2.77 -9.62 7.18
CA ARG A 162 1.70 -8.72 6.75
C ARG A 162 2.23 -7.91 5.59
N ASN A 163 1.71 -8.16 4.40
CA ASN A 163 2.17 -7.54 3.17
C ASN A 163 1.38 -6.27 2.89
N ILE A 164 2.08 -5.16 2.76
CA ILE A 164 1.49 -3.85 2.50
C ILE A 164 2.13 -3.28 1.23
N LEU A 165 1.32 -2.97 0.23
CA LEU A 165 1.73 -2.22 -0.95
C LEU A 165 1.21 -0.77 -0.84
N VAL A 166 2.15 0.17 -0.86
CA VAL A 166 1.90 1.60 -0.95
C VAL A 166 2.06 2.01 -2.40
N ILE A 167 1.05 2.63 -3.00
CA ILE A 167 1.12 3.17 -4.35
C ILE A 167 1.00 4.70 -4.25
N LEU A 168 2.02 5.42 -4.71
CA LEU A 168 1.98 6.88 -4.82
C LEU A 168 1.70 7.26 -6.27
N THR A 169 0.54 7.85 -6.53
CA THR A 169 0.05 8.19 -7.87
C THR A 169 -1.03 9.27 -7.76
N ASP A 170 -1.31 9.98 -8.86
CA ASP A 170 -2.43 10.90 -8.96
C ASP A 170 -3.78 10.17 -9.18
N GLY A 171 -3.76 8.84 -9.26
CA GLY A 171 -4.93 7.98 -9.39
C GLY A 171 -5.27 7.62 -10.82
N TYR A 172 -4.67 8.27 -11.83
CA TYR A 172 -4.82 7.88 -13.22
C TYR A 172 -3.84 6.75 -13.54
N MET A 173 -4.33 5.51 -13.54
CA MET A 173 -3.55 4.38 -14.03
C MET A 173 -3.26 4.63 -15.52
N TYR A 174 -2.04 5.01 -15.88
CA TYR A 174 -1.67 5.27 -17.27
C TYR A 174 -0.18 5.05 -17.49
N HIS A 175 0.14 4.36 -18.57
CA HIS A 175 1.49 4.31 -19.10
C HIS A 175 1.42 4.07 -20.62
N ALA A 176 2.27 4.76 -21.37
CA ALA A 176 2.20 4.76 -22.84
C ALA A 176 2.34 3.36 -23.47
N ASN A 177 3.03 2.44 -22.79
CA ASN A 177 3.24 1.07 -23.27
C ASN A 177 2.17 0.07 -22.81
N SER A 178 1.15 0.54 -22.07
CA SER A 178 0.08 -0.29 -21.50
C SER A 178 -1.28 0.35 -21.75
N ILE A 179 -1.58 0.63 -23.02
CA ILE A 179 -2.87 1.18 -23.48
C ILE A 179 -3.65 0.06 -24.17
N ILE A 180 -4.55 -0.59 -23.42
CA ILE A 180 -5.37 -1.71 -23.86
C ILE A 180 -6.82 -1.40 -23.49
N VAL A 181 -7.75 -1.72 -24.40
CA VAL A 181 -9.19 -1.69 -24.16
C VAL A 181 -9.77 -3.01 -24.65
N ASP A 182 -10.52 -3.69 -23.81
CA ASP A 182 -11.17 -4.97 -24.14
C ASP A 182 -12.50 -5.11 -23.40
N GLY A 183 -13.58 -5.41 -24.13
CA GLY A 183 -14.90 -5.65 -23.56
C GLY A 183 -15.45 -4.54 -22.64
N GLY A 184 -15.08 -3.28 -22.88
CA GLY A 184 -15.44 -2.13 -22.04
C GLY A 184 -14.45 -1.82 -20.91
N LYS A 185 -13.55 -2.76 -20.60
CA LYS A 185 -12.47 -2.58 -19.63
C LYS A 185 -11.23 -1.98 -20.26
N SER A 186 -10.38 -1.37 -19.46
CA SER A 186 -9.11 -0.79 -19.93
C SER A 186 -7.95 -1.11 -18.99
N SER A 187 -6.72 -1.08 -19.49
CA SER A 187 -5.52 -1.08 -18.64
C SER A 187 -5.17 0.32 -18.11
N TYR A 188 -5.93 1.34 -18.50
CA TYR A 188 -5.65 2.72 -18.20
C TYR A 188 -6.91 3.59 -18.04
N ILE A 189 -6.76 4.72 -17.37
CA ILE A 189 -7.69 5.85 -17.39
C ILE A 189 -6.91 7.16 -17.45
N THR A 190 -7.49 8.17 -18.09
CA THR A 190 -7.03 9.58 -18.07
C THR A 190 -8.27 10.47 -17.99
N PRO A 191 -8.13 11.77 -17.67
CA PRO A 191 -9.27 12.70 -17.71
C PRO A 191 -10.00 12.69 -19.07
N GLU A 192 -9.26 12.60 -20.17
CA GLU A 192 -9.81 12.51 -21.53
C GLU A 192 -10.62 11.23 -21.72
N PHE A 193 -10.09 10.09 -21.24
CA PHE A 193 -10.79 8.82 -21.31
C PHE A 193 -12.09 8.86 -20.51
N LEU A 194 -12.05 9.30 -19.25
CA LEU A 194 -13.24 9.37 -18.40
C LEU A 194 -14.32 10.29 -19.00
N ARG A 195 -13.91 11.43 -19.56
CA ARG A 195 -14.81 12.35 -20.29
C ARG A 195 -15.41 11.69 -21.54
N SER A 196 -14.61 10.98 -22.33
CA SER A 196 -15.10 10.26 -23.53
C SER A 196 -16.14 9.18 -23.20
N LYS A 197 -16.06 8.60 -21.99
CA LYS A 197 -17.01 7.61 -21.48
C LYS A 197 -18.22 8.21 -20.77
N LYS A 198 -18.36 9.54 -20.76
CA LYS A 198 -19.47 10.27 -20.11
C LYS A 198 -19.56 9.98 -18.60
N LEU A 199 -18.40 9.87 -17.94
CA LEU A 199 -18.27 9.65 -16.49
C LEU A 199 -18.13 10.97 -15.72
N ASN A 200 -18.89 11.98 -16.11
CA ASN A 200 -18.81 13.36 -15.60
C ASN A 200 -20.15 13.86 -15.02
N ALA A 201 -21.03 12.94 -14.65
CA ALA A 201 -22.34 13.23 -14.08
C ALA A 201 -22.66 12.24 -12.95
N ALA A 202 -23.63 12.58 -12.10
CA ALA A 202 -24.07 11.72 -10.99
C ALA A 202 -24.47 10.29 -11.42
N SER A 203 -24.87 10.12 -12.69
CA SER A 203 -25.22 8.82 -13.27
C SER A 203 -24.01 7.94 -13.62
N TYR A 204 -22.77 8.32 -13.30
CA TYR A 204 -21.56 7.63 -13.73
C TYR A 204 -21.57 6.14 -13.38
N GLN A 205 -22.11 5.75 -12.21
CA GLN A 205 -22.19 4.35 -11.77
C GLN A 205 -23.06 3.51 -12.71
N ALA A 206 -24.21 4.05 -13.14
CA ALA A 206 -25.08 3.39 -14.11
C ALA A 206 -24.40 3.26 -15.48
N VAL A 207 -23.64 4.29 -15.89
CA VAL A 207 -22.86 4.27 -17.14
C VAL A 207 -21.74 3.23 -17.07
N MET A 208 -21.01 3.14 -15.96
CA MET A 208 -19.96 2.14 -15.75
C MET A 208 -20.54 0.73 -15.84
N LYS A 209 -21.64 0.46 -15.11
CA LYS A 209 -22.30 -0.85 -15.14
C LYS A 209 -22.82 -1.22 -16.53
N LYS A 210 -23.54 -0.30 -17.19
CA LYS A 210 -24.12 -0.53 -18.52
C LYS A 210 -23.07 -0.87 -19.57
N ASN A 211 -21.90 -0.22 -19.50
CA ASN A 211 -20.86 -0.37 -20.51
C ASN A 211 -19.69 -1.27 -20.04
N ASN A 212 -19.86 -1.99 -18.92
CA ASN A 212 -18.84 -2.85 -18.32
C ASN A 212 -17.47 -2.15 -18.15
N LEU A 213 -17.49 -0.90 -17.69
CA LEU A 213 -16.29 -0.10 -17.52
C LEU A 213 -15.57 -0.46 -16.21
N GLY A 214 -14.26 -0.55 -16.28
CA GLY A 214 -13.38 -0.86 -15.16
C GLY A 214 -11.98 -1.21 -15.66
N PHE A 215 -11.07 -1.50 -14.74
CA PHE A 215 -9.75 -1.97 -15.15
C PHE A 215 -9.78 -3.44 -15.59
N ILE A 216 -8.92 -3.80 -16.55
CA ILE A 216 -8.64 -5.20 -16.88
C ILE A 216 -7.93 -5.83 -15.68
N ALA A 217 -8.62 -6.75 -15.01
CA ALA A 217 -8.10 -7.46 -13.84
C ALA A 217 -7.38 -8.75 -14.23
N PHE A 218 -6.56 -9.25 -13.31
CA PHE A 218 -5.86 -10.52 -13.44
C PHE A 218 -6.50 -11.60 -12.57
N PRO A 219 -6.41 -12.89 -12.94
CA PRO A 219 -7.02 -13.99 -12.19
C PRO A 219 -6.22 -14.35 -10.91
N TYR A 220 -5.69 -13.36 -10.20
CA TYR A 220 -4.90 -13.53 -8.98
C TYR A 220 -5.76 -13.54 -7.72
N ASN A 221 -5.18 -14.09 -6.66
CA ASN A 221 -5.75 -14.04 -5.31
C ASN A 221 -4.81 -13.26 -4.39
N LEU A 222 -5.04 -11.97 -4.26
CA LEU A 222 -4.22 -11.05 -3.47
C LEU A 222 -4.76 -10.85 -2.05
N LYS A 223 -5.42 -11.87 -1.47
CA LYS A 223 -6.02 -11.80 -0.13
C LYS A 223 -5.03 -11.52 1.01
N GLU A 224 -3.75 -11.78 0.77
CA GLU A 224 -2.66 -11.58 1.74
C GLU A 224 -1.95 -10.23 1.57
N LEU A 225 -2.38 -9.43 0.58
CA LEU A 225 -1.87 -8.11 0.30
C LEU A 225 -2.88 -7.05 0.77
N GLU A 226 -2.39 -6.09 1.55
CA GLU A 226 -3.11 -4.86 1.87
C GLU A 226 -2.56 -3.73 1.00
N ILE A 227 -3.42 -2.82 0.53
CA ILE A 227 -2.99 -1.79 -0.42
C ILE A 227 -3.42 -0.40 0.06
N ILE A 228 -2.53 0.58 0.03
CA ILE A 228 -2.89 1.98 0.23
C ILE A 228 -2.44 2.80 -0.97
N VAL A 229 -3.41 3.45 -1.63
CA VAL A 229 -3.17 4.38 -2.73
C VAL A 229 -3.23 5.79 -2.15
N LEU A 230 -2.14 6.54 -2.31
CA LEU A 230 -1.96 7.88 -1.76
C LEU A 230 -1.72 8.88 -2.88
N GLY A 231 -2.25 10.10 -2.71
CA GLY A 231 -2.00 11.20 -3.62
C GLY A 231 -2.97 11.29 -4.80
N ILE A 232 -4.14 10.65 -4.73
CA ILE A 232 -5.16 10.74 -5.79
C ILE A 232 -5.50 12.22 -6.00
N ASN A 233 -5.33 12.73 -7.22
CA ASN A 233 -5.44 14.14 -7.57
C ASN A 233 -6.33 14.30 -8.82
N PRO A 234 -7.66 14.19 -8.66
CA PRO A 234 -8.62 14.24 -9.76
C PRO A 234 -8.64 15.62 -10.44
N SER A 235 -9.14 15.73 -11.67
CA SER A 235 -9.31 17.05 -12.29
C SER A 235 -10.40 17.82 -11.56
N ILE A 236 -10.10 19.08 -11.23
CA ILE A 236 -11.08 20.01 -10.66
C ILE A 236 -12.23 20.35 -11.64
N LYS A 237 -12.11 19.97 -12.91
CA LYS A 237 -13.13 20.24 -13.95
C LYS A 237 -14.35 19.31 -13.87
N ASN A 238 -14.23 18.19 -13.17
CA ASN A 238 -15.30 17.21 -13.06
C ASN A 238 -15.49 16.84 -11.58
N PRO A 239 -16.60 17.27 -10.94
CA PRO A 239 -16.82 17.02 -9.51
C PRO A 239 -17.01 15.54 -9.16
N TYR A 240 -17.24 14.67 -10.15
CA TYR A 240 -17.39 13.22 -9.94
C TYR A 240 -16.11 12.43 -10.20
N GLU A 241 -15.02 13.07 -10.62
CA GLU A 241 -13.84 12.34 -11.10
C GLU A 241 -13.10 11.59 -9.99
N GLU A 242 -13.07 12.14 -8.77
CA GLU A 242 -12.52 11.42 -7.62
C GLU A 242 -13.26 10.10 -7.37
N ASP A 243 -14.60 10.17 -7.37
CA ASP A 243 -15.46 9.01 -7.14
C ASP A 243 -15.28 7.96 -8.23
N VAL A 244 -15.18 8.40 -9.49
CA VAL A 244 -14.95 7.52 -10.64
C VAL A 244 -13.59 6.82 -10.51
N ILE A 245 -12.51 7.57 -10.25
CA ILE A 245 -11.17 7.00 -10.05
C ILE A 245 -11.21 5.98 -8.91
N LYS A 246 -11.77 6.34 -7.76
CA LYS A 246 -11.89 5.45 -6.60
C LYS A 246 -12.69 4.19 -6.91
N GLN A 247 -13.77 4.30 -7.67
CA GLN A 247 -14.57 3.16 -8.11
C GLN A 247 -13.76 2.20 -8.99
N TYR A 248 -13.02 2.72 -9.98
CA TYR A 248 -12.13 1.92 -10.82
C TYR A 248 -11.09 1.13 -10.01
N TRP A 249 -10.41 1.79 -9.07
CA TRP A 249 -9.44 1.15 -8.19
C TRP A 249 -10.07 0.11 -7.27
N ALA A 250 -11.19 0.45 -6.63
CA ALA A 250 -11.90 -0.44 -5.72
C ALA A 250 -12.38 -1.71 -6.43
N ASP A 251 -12.99 -1.59 -7.61
CA ASP A 251 -13.48 -2.74 -8.36
C ASP A 251 -12.34 -3.62 -8.87
N TRP A 252 -11.21 -3.03 -9.26
CA TRP A 252 -10.03 -3.77 -9.67
C TRP A 252 -9.40 -4.57 -8.51
N PHE A 253 -9.26 -3.95 -7.34
CA PHE A 253 -8.79 -4.61 -6.13
C PHE A 253 -9.74 -5.73 -5.67
N LYS A 254 -11.05 -5.51 -5.72
CA LYS A 254 -12.06 -6.54 -5.43
C LYS A 254 -11.97 -7.72 -6.41
N ALA A 255 -11.82 -7.44 -7.70
CA ALA A 255 -11.68 -8.48 -8.73
C ALA A 255 -10.45 -9.38 -8.48
N MET A 256 -9.37 -8.82 -7.94
CA MET A 256 -8.16 -9.54 -7.55
C MET A 256 -8.16 -10.05 -6.09
N LYS A 257 -9.30 -9.96 -5.39
CA LYS A 257 -9.52 -10.47 -4.02
C LYS A 257 -8.67 -9.79 -2.94
N VAL A 258 -8.25 -8.54 -3.13
CA VAL A 258 -7.61 -7.72 -2.10
C VAL A 258 -8.64 -7.45 -1.00
N LYS A 259 -8.31 -7.80 0.25
CA LYS A 259 -9.26 -7.72 1.37
C LYS A 259 -9.31 -6.36 2.07
N LYS A 260 -8.19 -5.67 2.13
CA LYS A 260 -8.05 -4.39 2.82
C LYS A 260 -7.31 -3.43 1.93
N TYR A 261 -7.95 -2.31 1.63
CA TYR A 261 -7.32 -1.23 0.91
C TYR A 261 -7.85 0.13 1.31
N GLU A 262 -7.05 1.16 1.05
CA GLU A 262 -7.36 2.55 1.32
C GLU A 262 -7.06 3.39 0.07
N LEU A 263 -7.98 4.30 -0.29
CA LEU A 263 -7.86 5.18 -1.45
C LEU A 263 -7.95 6.63 -0.98
N ARG A 264 -6.81 7.29 -0.87
CA ARG A 264 -6.73 8.60 -0.22
C ARG A 264 -6.37 9.69 -1.24
N PRO A 265 -7.20 10.76 -1.32
CA PRO A 265 -6.88 11.90 -2.15
C PRO A 265 -5.64 12.60 -1.61
N THR A 266 -5.08 13.47 -2.43
CA THR A 266 -4.01 14.35 -2.02
C THR A 266 -4.49 15.27 -0.90
N ASP A 267 -3.73 15.33 0.18
CA ASP A 267 -3.95 16.23 1.32
C ASP A 267 -2.58 16.63 1.93
N LEU A 268 -2.57 17.49 2.94
CA LEU A 268 -1.37 17.78 3.72
C LEU A 268 -0.85 16.49 4.37
N ALA A 269 0.48 16.33 4.37
CA ALA A 269 1.12 15.17 4.99
C ALA A 269 0.73 15.00 6.47
N ALA A 270 0.56 16.10 7.20
CA ALA A 270 0.11 16.09 8.59
C ALA A 270 -1.30 15.49 8.77
N ASN A 271 -2.20 15.68 7.81
CA ASN A 271 -3.58 15.17 7.87
C ASN A 271 -3.64 13.67 7.57
N LEU A 272 -2.79 13.20 6.63
CA LEU A 272 -2.73 11.79 6.28
C LEU A 272 -1.83 10.96 7.21
N ALA A 273 -0.94 11.59 7.97
CA ALA A 273 -0.04 10.87 8.88
C ALA A 273 -0.78 9.97 9.89
N PRO A 274 -1.86 10.40 10.58
CA PRO A 274 -2.65 9.53 11.44
C PRO A 274 -3.34 8.38 10.69
N VAL A 275 -3.83 8.64 9.47
CA VAL A 275 -4.49 7.62 8.63
C VAL A 275 -3.46 6.54 8.23
N ILE A 276 -2.28 6.97 7.78
CA ILE A 276 -1.17 6.11 7.43
C ILE A 276 -0.71 5.29 8.65
N ASP A 277 -0.51 5.94 9.80
CA ASP A 277 -0.06 5.26 11.03
C ASP A 277 -1.07 4.19 11.47
N ASN A 278 -2.37 4.50 11.45
CA ASN A 278 -3.42 3.53 11.77
C ASN A 278 -3.44 2.36 10.78
N PHE A 279 -3.30 2.65 9.48
CA PHE A 279 -3.23 1.62 8.46
C PHE A 279 -2.01 0.70 8.69
N ILE A 280 -0.82 1.25 8.90
CA ILE A 280 0.41 0.48 9.16
C ILE A 280 0.35 -0.28 10.49
N LYS A 281 -0.28 0.26 11.54
CA LYS A 281 -0.46 -0.45 12.82
C LYS A 281 -1.56 -1.52 12.78
N GLY A 282 -2.34 -1.59 11.71
CA GLY A 282 -3.44 -2.54 11.60
C GLY A 282 -4.61 -2.20 12.53
N LYS A 283 -4.73 -0.93 12.93
CA LYS A 283 -5.88 -0.44 13.70
C LYS A 283 -7.10 -0.31 12.77
N PRO A 284 -8.32 -0.52 13.30
CA PRO A 284 -9.55 -0.27 12.56
C PRO A 284 -9.72 1.21 12.21
#